data_AF-A0A967JXG5-F1
#
_entry.id   AF-A0A967JXG5-F1
#
_cell.length_a   1.000
_cell.length_b   1.000
_cell.length_c   1.000
_cell.angle_alpha   90.00
_cell.angle_beta   90.00
_cell.angle_gamma   90.00
#
_symmetry.space_group_name_H-M   'P 1'
#
loop_
_entity.id
_entity.type
_entity.pdbx_description
1 polymer ?
#
loop_
_entity_poly.entity_id
_entity_poly.type
_entity_poly.pdbx_seq_one_letter_code
_entity_poly.pdbx_strand_id
1 'polypeptide(L)'
;RDALFACCVAHLLGIEPEDAARRLRRIDLPPMRGEIRRLDGLTLLVDCYNANPASFRAAIDALDALAAGRRRAVLAGTMLELGDRSEALH
;
A
#
# COMPACT_ATOMS: atom_id res chain seq x y z
N ARG A 1 6.76 -8.17 0.69
CA ARG A 1 7.29 -8.75 1.94
C ARG A 1 6.19 -9.47 2.71
N ASP A 2 5.09 -8.81 3.03
CA ASP A 2 4.03 -9.39 3.89
C ASP A 2 3.40 -10.65 3.28
N ALA A 3 3.22 -10.70 1.96
CA ALA A 3 2.77 -11.90 1.25
C ALA A 3 3.71 -13.11 1.44
N LEU A 4 5.03 -12.89 1.51
CA LEU A 4 6.00 -13.97 1.75
C LEU A 4 5.82 -14.52 3.17
N PHE A 5 5.73 -13.64 4.17
CA PHE A 5 5.49 -14.07 5.55
C PHE A 5 4.14 -14.80 5.70
N ALA A 6 3.09 -14.31 5.04
CA ALA A 6 1.80 -14.99 5.01
C ALA A 6 1.89 -16.40 4.40
N CYS A 7 2.60 -16.57 3.28
CA CYS A 7 2.85 -17.89 2.69
C CYS A 7 3.66 -18.81 3.61
N CYS A 8 4.71 -18.30 4.26
CA CYS A 8 5.51 -19.09 5.19
C CYS A 8 4.67 -19.59 6.38
N VAL A 9 3.84 -18.71 6.96
CA VAL A 9 2.94 -19.09 8.06
C VAL A 9 1.89 -20.09 7.59
N ALA A 10 1.30 -19.89 6.40
CA ALA A 10 0.34 -20.82 5.82
C ALA A 10 0.97 -22.22 5.64
N HIS A 11 2.21 -22.28 5.13
CA HIS A 11 2.94 -23.53 4.96
C HIS A 11 3.19 -24.25 6.30
N LEU A 12 3.60 -23.52 7.34
CA LEU A 12 3.76 -24.09 8.70
C LEU A 12 2.46 -24.65 9.28
N LEU A 13 1.31 -24.14 8.83
CA LEU A 13 -0.02 -24.63 9.22
C LEU A 13 -0.55 -25.74 8.31
N GLY A 14 0.27 -26.27 7.39
CA GLY A 14 -0.10 -27.36 6.49
C GLY A 14 -0.91 -26.94 5.27
N ILE A 15 -0.90 -25.65 4.90
CA ILE A 15 -1.49 -25.16 3.65
C ILE A 15 -0.42 -25.23 2.55
N GLU A 16 -0.75 -25.91 1.44
CA GLU A 16 0.16 -26.00 0.29
C GLU A 16 0.47 -24.61 -0.30
N PRO A 17 1.73 -24.33 -0.69
CA PRO A 17 2.15 -23.05 -1.24
C PRO A 17 1.32 -22.59 -2.44
N GLU A 18 0.93 -23.51 -3.32
CA GLU A 18 0.08 -23.23 -4.48
C GLU A 18 -1.32 -22.76 -4.05
N ASP A 19 -1.88 -23.32 -2.98
CA ASP A 19 -3.17 -22.88 -2.45
C ASP A 19 -3.06 -21.50 -1.81
N ALA A 20 -2.03 -21.27 -1.01
CA ALA A 20 -1.76 -19.97 -0.40
C ALA A 20 -1.59 -18.88 -1.48
N ALA A 21 -0.80 -19.15 -2.53
CA ALA A 21 -0.61 -18.23 -3.66
C ALA A 21 -1.90 -17.96 -4.41
N ARG A 22 -2.72 -19.00 -4.65
CA ARG A 22 -4.03 -18.86 -5.32
C ARG A 22 -4.99 -17.97 -4.53
N ARG A 23 -5.01 -18.11 -3.20
CA ARG A 23 -5.85 -17.30 -2.31
C ARG A 23 -5.36 -15.85 -2.22
N LEU A 24 -4.04 -15.64 -2.10
CA LEU A 24 -3.44 -14.31 -2.06
C LEU A 24 -3.75 -13.48 -3.32
N ARG A 25 -3.88 -14.11 -4.49
CA ARG A 25 -4.29 -13.41 -5.74
C ARG A 25 -5.72 -12.86 -5.69
N ARG A 26 -6.54 -13.31 -4.75
CA ARG A 26 -7.95 -12.95 -4.60
C ARG A 26 -8.24 -12.18 -3.32
N ILE A 27 -7.19 -11.73 -2.63
CA ILE A 27 -7.37 -10.96 -1.40
C ILE A 27 -7.87 -9.57 -1.77
N ASP A 28 -9.01 -9.20 -1.17
CA ASP A 28 -9.47 -7.82 -1.20
C ASP A 28 -8.85 -7.10 0.01
N LEU A 29 -8.09 -6.05 -0.28
CA LEU A 29 -7.55 -5.21 0.78
C LEU A 29 -8.67 -4.37 1.39
N PRO A 30 -8.58 -4.02 2.69
CA PRO A 30 -9.48 -3.04 3.28
C PRO A 30 -9.47 -1.74 2.46
N PRO A 31 -10.60 -1.01 2.43
CA PRO A 31 -10.67 0.26 1.73
C PRO A 31 -9.58 1.22 2.24
N MET A 32 -9.13 2.11 1.36
CA MET A 32 -8.11 3.13 1.68
C MET A 32 -6.70 2.59 2.01
N ARG A 33 -6.38 1.34 1.66
CA ARG A 33 -5.04 0.74 1.79
C ARG A 33 -4.49 0.34 0.43
N GLY A 34 -3.85 1.27 -0.27
CA GLY A 34 -3.36 1.07 -1.64
C GLY A 34 -4.46 0.80 -2.67
N GLU A 35 -5.67 1.31 -2.41
CA GLU A 35 -6.84 1.07 -3.26
C GLU A 35 -6.74 1.88 -4.56
N ILE A 36 -6.95 1.25 -5.72
CA ILE A 36 -6.95 1.94 -7.01
C ILE A 36 -8.38 2.26 -7.44
N ARG A 37 -8.71 3.55 -7.53
CA ARG A 37 -10.00 4.03 -8.08
C ARG A 37 -9.78 4.65 -9.45
N ARG A 38 -10.66 4.35 -10.40
CA ARG A 38 -10.69 4.98 -11.72
C ARG A 38 -11.89 5.91 -11.78
N LEU A 39 -11.63 7.17 -12.04
CA LEU A 39 -12.63 8.19 -12.33
C LEU A 39 -12.39 8.67 -13.77
N ASP A 40 -13.35 9.38 -14.36
CA ASP A 40 -13.26 9.81 -15.76
C ASP A 40 -11.95 10.57 -16.04
N GLY A 41 -11.02 9.91 -16.75
CA GLY A 41 -9.69 10.43 -17.08
C GLY A 41 -8.66 10.42 -15.95
N LEU A 42 -8.99 9.97 -14.74
CA LEU A 42 -8.12 9.99 -13.56
C LEU A 42 -7.96 8.61 -12.94
N THR A 43 -6.72 8.29 -12.53
CA THR A 43 -6.43 7.13 -11.68
C THR A 43 -6.00 7.64 -10.32
N LEU A 44 -6.73 7.24 -9.27
CA LEU A 44 -6.43 7.57 -7.89
C LEU A 44 -5.81 6.36 -7.20
N LEU A 45 -4.68 6.59 -6.53
CA LEU A 45 -4.15 5.69 -5.51
C LEU A 45 -4.62 6.21 -4.15
N VAL A 46 -5.54 5.49 -3.52
CA VAL A 46 -6.15 5.86 -2.24
C VAL A 46 -5.47 5.07 -1.11
N ASP A 47 -4.56 5.73 -0.41
CA ASP A 47 -3.84 5.18 0.75
C ASP A 47 -3.97 6.13 1.96
N CYS A 48 -5.20 6.30 2.45
CA CYS A 48 -5.57 7.29 3.47
C CYS A 48 -6.07 6.70 4.79
N TYR A 49 -5.83 5.40 5.05
CA TYR A 49 -6.19 4.80 6.33
C TYR A 49 -5.30 5.31 7.48
N ASN A 50 -3.97 5.17 7.35
CA ASN A 50 -2.97 5.63 8.31
C ASN A 50 -1.76 6.18 7.54
N ALA A 51 -1.10 7.20 8.07
CA ALA A 51 0.11 7.75 7.47
C ALA A 51 1.27 7.71 8.47
N ASN A 52 2.39 7.15 8.04
CA ASN A 52 3.68 7.26 8.71
C ASN A 52 4.78 7.38 7.63
N PRO A 53 6.01 7.82 7.98
CA PRO A 53 7.02 8.12 6.97
C PRO A 53 7.37 6.93 6.06
N ALA A 54 7.39 5.71 6.61
CA ALA A 54 7.71 4.51 5.84
C ALA A 54 6.57 4.12 4.89
N SER A 55 5.31 4.15 5.33
CA SER A 55 4.17 3.84 4.47
C SER A 55 3.96 4.90 3.39
N PHE A 56 4.13 6.18 3.74
CA PHE A 56 4.00 7.28 2.80
C PHE A 56 5.06 7.19 1.68
N ARG A 57 6.31 6.85 2.02
CA ARG A 57 7.34 6.59 1.01
C ARG A 57 6.97 5.44 0.07
N ALA A 58 6.48 4.33 0.61
CA ALA A 58 6.02 3.21 -0.20
C ALA A 58 4.83 3.58 -1.11
N ALA A 59 3.93 4.46 -0.65
CA ALA A 59 2.83 4.98 -1.46
C ALA A 59 3.32 5.87 -2.60
N ILE A 60 4.37 6.69 -2.39
CA ILE A 60 5.00 7.47 -3.46
C ILE A 60 5.66 6.57 -4.49
N ASP A 61 6.40 5.55 -4.06
CA ASP A 61 7.03 4.58 -4.98
C ASP A 61 5.98 3.84 -5.83
N ALA A 62 4.87 3.43 -5.20
CA ALA A 62 3.73 2.82 -5.88
C ALA A 62 3.05 3.79 -6.86
N LEU A 63 2.90 5.06 -6.49
CA LEU A 63 2.35 6.10 -7.37
C LEU A 63 3.24 6.35 -8.58
N ASP A 64 4.57 6.40 -8.40
CA ASP A 64 5.52 6.57 -9.50
C ASP A 64 5.45 5.41 -10.49
N ALA A 65 5.40 4.18 -9.98
CA ALA A 65 5.22 2.99 -10.80
C ALA A 65 3.87 3.01 -11.56
N LEU A 66 2.78 3.41 -10.90
CA LEU A 66 1.44 3.50 -11.49
C LEU A 66 1.34 4.62 -12.53
N ALA A 67 1.99 5.75 -12.29
CA ALA A 67 2.01 6.89 -13.20
C ALA A 67 2.73 6.52 -14.50
N ALA A 68 3.78 5.71 -14.43
CA ALA A 68 4.54 5.25 -15.60
C ALA A 68 4.99 6.43 -16.50
N GLY A 69 5.54 7.47 -15.88
CA GLY A 69 6.01 8.69 -16.57
C GLY A 69 4.91 9.72 -16.89
N ARG A 70 3.63 9.41 -16.61
CA ARG A 70 2.54 10.40 -16.74
C ARG A 70 2.58 11.41 -15.60
N ARG A 71 1.93 12.56 -15.80
CA ARG A 71 1.77 13.57 -14.76
C ARG A 71 1.08 12.97 -13.53
N ARG A 72 1.66 13.22 -12.35
CA ARG A 72 1.09 12.85 -11.06
C ARG A 72 0.94 14.05 -10.14
N ALA A 73 0.04 13.93 -9.18
CA ALA A 73 -0.13 14.85 -8.07
C ALA A 73 -0.31 14.04 -6.79
N VAL A 74 0.06 14.62 -5.66
CA VAL A 74 -0.07 14.01 -4.33
C VAL A 74 -0.86 14.96 -3.45
N LEU A 75 -1.92 14.47 -2.82
CA LEU A 75 -2.60 15.15 -1.74
C LEU A 75 -2.16 14.50 -0.43
N ALA A 76 -1.26 15.16 0.29
CA ALA A 76 -0.71 14.67 1.54
C ALA A 76 -1.43 15.32 2.73
N GLY A 77 -1.87 14.50 3.67
CA GLY A 77 -2.28 14.96 5.00
C GLY A 77 -1.09 14.99 5.97
N THR A 78 -1.33 15.48 7.18
CA THR A 78 -0.33 15.44 8.27
C THR A 78 -0.23 14.03 8.86
N MET A 79 0.99 13.54 9.02
CA MET A 79 1.30 12.36 9.82
C MET A 79 1.27 12.73 11.31
N LEU A 80 0.36 12.10 12.06
CA LEU A 80 0.21 12.32 13.49
C LEU A 80 1.23 11.49 14.28
N GLU A 81 1.34 11.76 15.59
CA GLU A 81 2.12 10.96 16.55
C GLU A 81 3.64 10.91 16.28
N LEU A 82 4.18 11.84 15.49
CA LEU A 82 5.63 11.93 15.23
C LEU A 82 6.42 12.71 16.29
N GLY A 83 5.73 13.36 17.23
CA GLY A 83 6.34 14.20 18.27
C GLY A 83 7.23 15.30 17.69
N ASP A 84 8.34 15.58 18.37
CA ASP A 84 9.29 16.65 18.01
C ASP A 84 9.97 16.44 16.65
N ARG A 85 9.89 15.22 16.09
CA ARG A 85 10.47 14.88 14.77
C ARG A 85 9.50 15.14 13.62
N SER A 86 8.30 15.63 13.88
CA SER A 86 7.25 15.81 12.88
C SER A 86 7.75 16.59 11.66
N GLU A 87 8.35 17.77 11.86
CA GLU A 87 8.81 18.61 10.76
C GLU A 87 9.88 17.93 9.89
N ALA A 88 10.84 17.23 10.51
CA ALA A 88 11.93 16.57 9.79
C ALA A 88 11.51 15.26 9.08
N LEU A 89 10.38 14.67 9.47
CA LEU A 89 9.88 13.40 8.93
C LEU A 89 8.78 13.58 7.88
N HIS A 90 8.17 14.77 7.80
CA HIS A 90 7.34 15.19 6.67
C HIS A 90 8.21 15.59 5.47
#